data_AF-A0A225UF87-F1
#
_entry.id   AF-A0A225UF87-F1
#
_cell.length_a   1.000
_cell.length_b   1.000
_cell.length_c   1.000
_cell.angle_alpha   90.00
_cell.angle_beta   90.00
_cell.angle_gamma   90.00
#
_symmetry.space_group_name_H-M   'P 1'
#
loop_
_entity.id
_entity.type
_entity.pdbx_description
1 polymer ?
#
loop_
_entity_poly.entity_id
_entity_poly.type
_entity_poly.pdbx_seq_one_letter_code
_entity_poly.pdbx_strand_id
1 'polypeptide(L)'
;MNSPQRDQWFAALKAEYDALIRNHTWKLVNRPKTSRGKPVKVITSGWVLRIKRDEHGNVLRYKARLVIHGYQQKYGLQYHKTYSPVARLITE
;
A
#
# COMPACT_ATOMS: atom_id res chain seq x y z
N MET A 1 -17.90 -4.95 1.81
CA MET A 1 -18.11 -3.74 1.00
C MET A 1 -19.54 -3.76 0.48
N ASN A 2 -20.48 -3.18 1.22
CA ASN A 2 -21.88 -3.09 0.80
C ASN A 2 -22.13 -1.69 0.23
N SER A 3 -21.45 -1.39 -0.87
CA SER A 3 -21.61 -0.14 -1.62
C SER A 3 -21.98 -0.51 -3.06
N PRO A 4 -22.89 0.25 -3.70
CA PRO A 4 -23.25 0.03 -5.10
C PRO A 4 -22.08 0.24 -6.07
N GLN A 5 -20.97 0.83 -5.59
CA GLN A 5 -19.73 1.02 -6.37
C GLN A 5 -18.67 -0.08 -6.12
N ARG A 6 -19.10 -1.25 -5.61
CA ARG A 6 -18.22 -2.36 -5.22
C ARG A 6 -17.27 -2.77 -6.36
N ASP A 7 -17.79 -2.89 -7.58
CA ASP A 7 -17.01 -3.42 -8.70
C ASP A 7 -15.92 -2.44 -9.13
N GLN A 8 -16.19 -1.14 -9.10
CA GLN A 8 -15.20 -0.10 -9.39
C GLN A 8 -14.10 -0.06 -8.31
N TRP A 9 -14.46 -0.26 -7.05
CA TRP A 9 -13.48 -0.39 -5.97
C TRP A 9 -12.63 -1.64 -6.14
N PHE A 10 -13.23 -2.78 -6.48
CA PHE A 10 -12.50 -4.03 -6.69
C PHE A 10 -11.54 -3.94 -7.88
N ALA A 11 -11.96 -3.31 -8.97
CA ALA A 11 -11.10 -3.05 -10.12
C ALA A 11 -9.89 -2.17 -9.74
N ALA A 12 -10.10 -1.11 -8.95
CA ALA A 12 -9.01 -0.25 -8.48
C ALA A 12 -8.04 -0.98 -7.53
N LEU A 13 -8.56 -1.83 -6.64
CA LEU A 13 -7.76 -2.68 -5.75
C LEU A 13 -6.88 -3.65 -6.54
N LYS A 14 -7.47 -4.34 -7.52
CA LYS A 14 -6.77 -5.28 -8.40
C LYS A 14 -5.68 -4.59 -9.22
N ALA A 15 -5.99 -3.42 -9.78
CA ALA A 15 -5.02 -2.65 -10.56
C ALA A 15 -3.78 -2.24 -9.75
N GLU A 16 -3.97 -1.81 -8.49
CA GLU A 16 -2.86 -1.50 -7.58
C GLU A 16 -2.05 -2.77 -7.23
N TYR A 17 -2.73 -3.87 -6.90
CA TYR A 17 -2.07 -5.15 -6.63
C TYR A 17 -1.22 -5.62 -7.82
N ASP A 18 -1.80 -5.63 -9.02
CA ASP A 18 -1.11 -6.02 -10.24
C ASP A 18 0.07 -5.08 -10.55
N ALA A 19 -0.04 -3.78 -10.25
CA ALA A 19 1.07 -2.84 -10.36
C ALA A 19 2.22 -3.14 -9.38
N LEU A 20 1.91 -3.49 -8.12
CA LEU A 20 2.92 -3.87 -7.12
C LEU A 20 3.70 -5.13 -7.56
N ILE A 21 2.98 -6.12 -8.10
CA ILE A 21 3.59 -7.35 -8.62
C ILE A 21 4.47 -7.05 -9.83
N ARG A 22 3.96 -6.28 -10.81
CA ARG A 22 4.72 -5.89 -12.02
C ARG A 22 5.98 -5.09 -11.71
N ASN A 23 5.91 -4.21 -10.71
CA ASN A 23 7.04 -3.39 -10.32
C ASN A 23 8.08 -4.15 -9.48
N HIS A 24 7.84 -5.43 -9.15
CA HIS A 24 8.70 -6.26 -8.28
C HIS A 24 9.08 -5.58 -6.96
N THR A 25 8.27 -4.64 -6.48
CA THR A 25 8.56 -3.86 -5.28
C THR A 25 8.27 -4.64 -4.00
N TRP A 26 7.54 -5.76 -4.09
CA TRP A 26 7.11 -6.58 -2.97
C TRP A 26 7.34 -8.06 -3.28
N LYS A 27 7.79 -8.82 -2.27
CA LYS A 27 7.85 -10.28 -2.30
C LYS A 27 7.00 -10.83 -1.18
N LEU A 28 6.06 -11.72 -1.52
CA LEU A 28 5.31 -12.45 -0.51
C LEU A 28 6.28 -13.42 0.20
N VAL A 29 6.38 -13.29 1.52
CA VAL A 29 7.25 -14.13 2.35
C VAL A 29 6.44 -14.77 3.46
N ASN A 30 6.83 -15.98 3.85
CA ASN A 30 6.27 -16.62 5.03
C ASN A 30 6.57 -15.80 6.29
N ARG A 31 5.64 -15.80 7.24
CA ARG A 31 5.83 -15.10 8.50
C ARG A 31 7.08 -15.67 9.20
N PRO A 32 8.09 -14.83 9.51
CA PRO A 32 9.31 -15.32 10.16
C PRO A 32 8.97 -15.88 11.54
N LYS A 33 9.45 -17.10 11.80
CA LYS A 33 9.45 -17.71 13.13
C LYS A 33 10.69 -17.20 13.87
N THR A 34 10.55 -16.67 15.09
CA THR A 34 11.77 -16.31 15.86
C THR A 34 12.40 -17.55 16.46
N SER A 35 13.72 -17.49 16.64
CA SER A 35 14.57 -18.53 17.24
C SER A 35 14.26 -18.84 18.71
N ARG A 36 13.29 -18.15 19.35
CA ARG A 36 12.89 -18.38 20.75
C ARG A 36 11.38 -18.61 20.93
N GLY A 37 10.69 -19.07 19.89
CA GLY A 37 9.25 -19.38 19.96
C GLY A 37 8.32 -18.16 20.10
N LYS A 38 8.87 -16.93 20.05
CA LYS A 38 8.04 -15.70 20.11
C LYS A 38 7.58 -15.30 18.70
N PRO A 39 6.31 -14.92 18.50
CA PRO A 39 5.86 -14.43 17.20
C PRO A 39 6.51 -13.08 16.88
N VAL A 40 7.03 -12.91 15.65
CA VAL A 40 7.49 -11.60 15.16
C VAL A 40 6.28 -10.66 15.08
N LYS A 41 6.41 -9.44 15.61
CA LYS A 41 5.41 -8.39 15.44
C LYS A 41 5.41 -7.96 13.96
N VAL A 42 4.42 -8.43 13.22
CA VAL A 42 4.21 -8.06 11.81
C VAL A 42 3.45 -6.73 11.79
N ILE A 43 3.87 -5.81 10.93
CA ILE A 43 3.18 -4.53 10.72
C ILE A 43 1.94 -4.82 9.87
N THR A 44 0.79 -4.32 10.30
CA THR A 44 -0.45 -4.50 9.56
C THR A 44 -0.46 -3.58 8.34
N SER A 45 -1.07 -4.02 7.24
CA SER A 45 -1.38 -3.18 6.07
C SER A 45 -2.87 -2.87 5.99
N GLY A 46 -3.22 -1.78 5.33
CA GLY A 46 -4.58 -1.35 5.08
C GLY A 46 -4.75 -0.74 3.69
N TRP A 47 -6.00 -0.56 3.28
CA TRP A 47 -6.33 0.05 1.99
C TRP A 47 -6.82 1.48 2.19
N VAL A 48 -6.25 2.41 1.42
CA VAL A 48 -6.75 3.78 1.30
C VAL A 48 -7.52 3.91 0.00
N LEU A 49 -8.81 4.23 0.12
CA LEU A 49 -9.73 4.36 -0.99
C LEU A 49 -10.10 5.84 -1.17
N ARG A 50 -10.04 6.33 -2.40
CA ARG A 50 -10.42 7.71 -2.72
C ARG A 50 -11.03 7.80 -4.11
N ILE A 51 -12.19 8.46 -4.20
CA ILE A 51 -12.79 8.83 -5.49
C ILE A 51 -12.10 10.12 -5.96
N LYS A 52 -11.63 10.13 -7.20
CA LYS A 52 -11.15 11.32 -7.89
C LYS A 52 -12.29 11.88 -8.71
N ARG A 53 -12.59 13.16 -8.50
CA ARG A 53 -13.61 13.90 -9.21
C ARG A 53 -12.97 15.00 -10.06
N ASP A 54 -13.63 15.40 -11.14
CA ASP A 54 -13.26 16.58 -11.93
C ASP A 54 -13.71 17.88 -11.24
N GLU A 55 -13.47 19.02 -11.90
CA GLU A 55 -13.87 20.35 -11.43
C GLU A 55 -15.40 20.52 -11.38
N HIS A 56 -16.13 19.72 -12.16
CA HIS A 56 -17.59 19.70 -12.22
C HIS A 56 -18.22 18.70 -11.23
N GLY A 57 -17.41 17.95 -10.46
CA GLY A 57 -17.86 16.97 -9.48
C GLY A 57 -18.12 15.56 -10.02
N ASN A 58 -17.94 15.31 -11.33
CA ASN A 58 -18.11 14.00 -11.94
C ASN A 58 -16.98 13.05 -11.53
N VAL A 59 -17.30 11.75 -11.44
CA VAL A 59 -16.32 10.74 -11.05
C VAL A 59 -15.36 10.45 -12.21
N LEU A 60 -14.10 10.86 -12.06
CA LEU A 60 -13.03 10.55 -13.02
C LEU A 60 -12.48 9.13 -12.81
N ARG A 61 -12.21 8.74 -11.55
CA ARG A 61 -11.69 7.41 -11.24
C ARG A 61 -11.77 7.05 -9.77
N TYR A 62 -11.80 5.75 -9.51
CA TYR A 62 -11.60 5.16 -8.20
C TYR A 62 -10.10 4.90 -8.01
N LYS A 63 -9.53 5.42 -6.92
CA LYS A 63 -8.11 5.24 -6.59
C LYS A 63 -8.01 4.43 -5.31
N ALA A 64 -7.31 3.31 -5.39
CA ALA A 64 -6.93 2.50 -4.24
C ALA A 64 -5.41 2.54 -4.05
N ARG A 65 -4.96 2.48 -2.80
CA ARG A 65 -3.54 2.34 -2.44
C ARG A 65 -3.39 1.38 -1.28
N LEU A 66 -2.45 0.45 -1.39
CA LEU A 66 -2.05 -0.40 -0.27
C LEU A 66 -1.03 0.36 0.58
N VAL A 67 -1.33 0.55 1.86
CA VAL A 67 -0.45 1.27 2.79
C VAL A 67 -0.14 0.42 4.01
N ILE A 68 1.03 0.62 4.58
CA ILE A 68 1.41 0.04 5.86
C ILE A 68 1.02 0.98 7.00
N HIS A 69 0.64 0.42 8.15
CA HIS A 69 0.40 1.20 9.36
C HIS A 69 1.76 1.61 9.97
N GLY A 70 2.40 2.62 9.36
CA GLY A 70 3.76 3.06 9.69
C GLY A 70 3.96 3.41 11.17
N TYR A 71 2.93 3.87 11.88
CA TYR A 71 2.99 4.12 13.33
C TYR A 71 3.27 2.87 14.18
N GLN A 72 3.07 1.67 13.62
CA GLN A 72 3.42 0.41 14.28
C GLN A 72 4.89 0.04 14.13
N GLN A 73 5.65 0.77 13.29
CA GLN A 73 7.08 0.58 13.10
C GLN A 73 7.84 1.07 14.34
N LYS A 74 8.78 0.26 14.81
CA LYS A 74 9.75 0.69 15.83
C LYS A 74 10.94 1.35 15.14
N TYR A 75 11.26 2.57 15.56
CA TYR A 75 12.48 3.28 15.18
C TYR A 75 13.72 2.40 15.45
N GLY A 76 14.67 2.36 14.50
CA GLY A 76 15.94 1.63 14.64
C GLY A 76 15.95 0.14 14.27
N LEU A 77 14.80 -0.56 14.14
CA LEU A 77 14.79 -2.00 13.81
C LEU A 77 14.46 -2.32 12.34
N GLN A 78 13.59 -1.52 11.72
CA GLN A 78 13.05 -1.75 10.36
C GLN A 78 13.04 -0.48 9.49
N TYR A 79 13.49 0.65 10.03
CA TYR A 79 13.38 1.97 9.40
C TYR A 79 14.31 2.12 8.18
N HIS A 80 15.48 1.47 8.20
CA HIS A 80 16.50 1.65 7.17
C HIS A 80 16.23 0.90 5.84
N LYS A 81 15.23 0.01 5.80
CA LYS A 81 14.87 -0.76 4.58
C LYS A 81 13.68 -0.18 3.80
N THR A 82 13.00 0.83 4.33
CA THR A 82 11.79 1.41 3.71
C THR A 82 12.03 2.85 3.31
N TYR A 83 13.12 3.12 2.59
CA TYR A 83 13.25 4.39 1.88
C TYR A 83 12.52 4.24 0.54
N SER A 84 11.33 4.84 0.44
CA SER A 84 10.73 5.11 -0.87
C SER A 84 11.52 6.26 -1.47
N PRO A 85 12.30 6.07 -2.54
CA PRO A 85 13.02 7.17 -3.16
C PRO A 85 11.98 8.09 -3.79
N VAL A 86 11.64 9.18 -3.11
CA VAL A 86 10.98 10.30 -3.76
C VAL A 86 12.08 11.00 -4.55
N ALA A 87 12.31 10.54 -5.78
CA ALA A 87 13.21 11.20 -6.72
C ALA A 87 12.70 12.64 -6.92
N ARG A 88 13.39 13.62 -6.33
CA ARG A 88 13.26 15.01 -6.73
C ARG A 88 14.14 15.16 -7.97
N LEU A 89 13.52 15.12 -9.15
CA LEU A 89 14.17 15.63 -10.35
C LEU A 89 14.28 17.15 -10.17
N ILE A 90 15.49 17.61 -9.89
CA ILE A 90 15.86 19.02 -10.02
C ILE A 90 16.27 19.15 -11.48
N THR A 91 15.48 19.85 -12.28
CA THR A 91 15.88 20.22 -13.64
C THR A 91 16.60 21.56 -13.51
N GLU A 92 17.89 21.59 -13.84
CA GLU A 92 18.67 22.82 -14.01
C GLU A 92 18.31 23.55 -15.31
#